data_AF-A0A124JXC8-F1
#
_entry.id   AF-A0A124JXC8-F1
#
_cell.length_a   1.000
_cell.length_b   1.000
_cell.length_c   1.000
_cell.angle_alpha   90.00
_cell.angle_beta   90.00
_cell.angle_gamma   90.00
#
_symmetry.space_group_name_H-M   'P 1'
#
loop_
_entity.id
_entity.type
_entity.pdbx_description
1 polymer ?
#
loop_
_entity_poly.entity_id
_entity_poly.type
_entity_poly.pdbx_seq_one_letter_code
_entity_poly.pdbx_strand_id
1 'polypeptide(L)'
;MPYWPGYSSISSNCRATYLDWLADGAKDPTVNPGYMFLYFYGLERRFLVDNPSEDERREILAEVQRLRELFAANHSVQRYLGDFIDVASLVLNADDLKTPVFKSWTWELPLSLKVTLGGMIANDIPLSAEWLLSWFLCHGEKRLRTPAHRCEDEFKALFCNKFDQRYPKGLKVAKSKKQLKCSYRAASGEFSKDLPVTANGRPVLDISGLTKPVTLAQAIADEAMEELDKLSRFLGRNPERKGSFEAHALLPTCLWDQFPSEQRQDLINWVKICIEAGGLVPVGEVFGRIGNEAAGKITKRQLTDVADALGSLGFGLAPDPRYGLRMPKEGEPVVLFEWIGSWDAESASTAYRNALIELALGAFIAQADGQVSESERRALFNRIARVRDVSELECRLLKANLDWLLAVPADIATLRSRLKDVASDQKVALRSAMIAIAHADGLIKTEEVAGIEKIYRILGLDPSTVYSDLHAGEVSDAPVRVKAEEPGAPGEAIPDEPPTSQSRLDPSRIAAIRSDTARVSSVLGQIFQSEPDAEPELSASMSPIAGLDTKCAALVRDVILQDFWSEDEFADLAKRHGLMPLGALEAINEWSFATYDEALLDAHDGYDVSDDIAQALKTQFEKEVV
;
A
#
# COMPACT_ATOMS: atom_id res chain seq x y z
N MET A 1 66.36 -2.53 13.43
CA MET A 1 66.37 -2.70 11.96
C MET A 1 65.82 -1.43 11.34
N PRO A 2 66.41 -0.89 10.25
CA PRO A 2 65.87 0.30 9.57
C PRO A 2 64.50 0.01 8.94
N TYR A 3 63.73 1.08 8.66
CA TYR A 3 62.37 0.98 8.12
C TYR A 3 62.32 0.26 6.76
N TRP A 4 63.33 0.49 5.90
CA TRP A 4 63.52 -0.20 4.62
C TRP A 4 64.82 -1.03 4.69
N PRO A 5 64.76 -2.27 5.16
CA PRO A 5 65.95 -3.09 5.34
C PRO A 5 66.51 -3.59 4.02
N GLY A 6 67.84 -3.59 3.89
CA GLY A 6 68.57 -4.32 2.87
C GLY A 6 69.45 -5.38 3.52
N TYR A 7 69.49 -6.60 2.98
CA TYR A 7 70.25 -7.69 3.60
C TYR A 7 71.75 -7.35 3.78
N SER A 8 72.33 -6.63 2.82
CA SER A 8 73.72 -6.16 2.86
C SER A 8 73.97 -5.07 3.92
N SER A 9 72.96 -4.29 4.31
CA SER A 9 73.11 -3.14 5.21
C SER A 9 72.74 -3.43 6.66
N ILE A 10 71.99 -4.51 6.94
CA ILE A 10 71.66 -4.93 8.31
C ILE A 10 72.87 -5.58 9.01
N SER A 11 72.89 -5.54 10.34
CA SER A 11 73.97 -6.14 11.15
C SER A 11 74.00 -7.67 11.05
N SER A 12 75.13 -8.28 11.40
CA SER A 12 75.30 -9.75 11.42
C SER A 12 74.23 -10.45 12.27
N ASN A 13 73.88 -9.89 13.43
CA ASN A 13 72.83 -10.45 14.30
C ASN A 13 71.46 -10.45 13.59
N CYS A 14 71.10 -9.35 12.92
CA CYS A 14 69.86 -9.32 12.15
C CYS A 14 69.88 -10.34 11.00
N ARG A 15 71.02 -10.53 10.32
CA ARG A 15 71.13 -11.55 9.26
C ARG A 15 70.91 -12.96 9.80
N ALA A 16 71.49 -13.28 10.96
CA ALA A 16 71.27 -14.57 11.62
C ALA A 16 69.78 -14.78 11.94
N THR A 17 69.14 -13.82 12.61
CA THR A 17 67.69 -13.87 12.92
C THR A 17 66.82 -14.04 11.67
N TYR A 18 67.17 -13.35 10.57
CA TYR A 18 66.46 -13.50 9.30
C TYR A 18 66.57 -14.93 8.74
N LEU A 19 67.78 -15.50 8.73
CA LEU A 19 68.01 -16.85 8.23
C LEU A 19 67.35 -17.91 9.09
N ASP A 20 67.37 -17.74 10.42
CA ASP A 20 66.68 -18.64 11.36
C ASP A 20 65.17 -18.62 11.11
N TRP A 21 64.58 -17.43 10.93
CA TRP A 21 63.16 -17.28 10.62
C TRP A 21 62.77 -17.92 9.28
N LEU A 22 63.62 -17.80 8.24
CA LEU A 22 63.42 -18.49 6.97
C LEU A 22 63.53 -20.01 7.10
N ALA A 23 64.51 -20.51 7.88
CA ALA A 23 64.72 -21.94 8.10
C ALA A 23 63.53 -22.59 8.82
N ASP A 24 62.84 -21.84 9.68
CA ASP A 24 61.59 -22.25 10.35
C ASP A 24 60.34 -22.11 9.43
N GLY A 25 60.55 -21.80 8.14
CA GLY A 25 59.51 -21.71 7.13
C GLY A 25 58.73 -20.39 7.14
N ALA A 26 59.31 -19.31 7.68
CA ALA A 26 58.71 -17.97 7.67
C ALA A 26 57.31 -17.94 8.33
N LYS A 27 57.18 -18.54 9.53
CA LYS A 27 55.90 -18.77 10.21
C LYS A 27 55.67 -17.95 11.47
N ASP A 28 56.73 -17.46 12.12
CA ASP A 28 56.58 -16.67 13.35
C ASP A 28 56.12 -15.23 13.04
N PRO A 29 54.90 -14.82 13.46
CA PRO A 29 54.38 -13.47 13.21
C PRO A 29 54.90 -12.43 14.21
N THR A 30 55.56 -12.86 15.30
CA THR A 30 56.07 -11.97 16.36
C THR A 30 57.40 -11.31 15.99
N VAL A 31 58.06 -11.84 14.95
CA VAL A 31 59.30 -11.29 14.42
C VAL A 31 59.09 -9.86 13.92
N ASN A 32 60.15 -9.04 13.92
CA ASN A 32 60.08 -7.70 13.35
C ASN A 32 59.63 -7.77 11.87
N PRO A 33 58.56 -7.07 11.45
CA PRO A 33 58.03 -7.14 10.09
C PRO A 33 59.04 -6.81 8.98
N GLY A 34 60.13 -6.09 9.29
CA GLY A 34 61.20 -5.84 8.34
C GLY A 34 61.89 -7.11 7.83
N TYR A 35 61.91 -8.21 8.61
CA TYR A 35 62.40 -9.51 8.12
C TYR A 35 61.46 -10.11 7.08
N MET A 36 60.14 -10.05 7.32
CA MET A 36 59.15 -10.45 6.33
C MET A 36 59.26 -9.61 5.06
N PHE A 37 59.46 -8.29 5.18
CA PHE A 37 59.66 -7.43 4.01
C PHE A 37 60.91 -7.79 3.21
N LEU A 38 62.03 -8.14 3.86
CA LEU A 38 63.23 -8.65 3.16
C LEU A 38 62.92 -9.88 2.30
N TYR A 39 62.13 -10.80 2.85
CA TYR A 39 61.71 -12.00 2.13
C TYR A 39 60.74 -11.65 0.99
N PHE A 40 59.75 -10.81 1.27
CA PHE A 40 58.80 -10.32 0.27
C PHE A 40 59.47 -9.58 -0.88
N TYR A 41 60.52 -8.79 -0.65
CA TYR A 41 61.28 -8.12 -1.73
C TYR A 41 61.87 -9.13 -2.73
N GLY A 42 62.33 -10.28 -2.22
CA GLY A 42 62.78 -11.39 -3.07
C GLY A 42 61.65 -11.98 -3.90
N LEU A 43 60.50 -12.27 -3.27
CA LEU A 43 59.31 -12.80 -3.95
C LEU A 43 58.76 -11.84 -5.02
N GLU A 44 58.67 -10.56 -4.68
CA GLU A 44 58.20 -9.47 -5.53
C GLU A 44 59.08 -9.33 -6.78
N ARG A 45 60.40 -9.28 -6.59
CA ARG A 45 61.37 -9.26 -7.69
C ARG A 45 61.29 -10.53 -8.52
N ARG A 46 61.25 -11.70 -7.88
CA ARG A 46 61.18 -12.98 -8.57
C ARG A 46 59.96 -13.01 -9.49
N PHE A 47 58.78 -12.64 -9.00
CA PHE A 47 57.55 -12.64 -9.79
C PHE A 47 57.59 -11.65 -10.97
N LEU A 48 58.01 -10.41 -10.72
CA LEU A 48 57.85 -9.30 -11.68
C LEU A 48 59.04 -9.08 -12.60
N VAL A 49 60.26 -9.40 -12.18
CA VAL A 49 61.49 -9.09 -12.92
C VAL A 49 62.10 -10.34 -13.54
N ASP A 50 62.23 -11.42 -12.77
CA ASP A 50 63.01 -12.59 -13.18
C ASP A 50 62.23 -13.57 -14.08
N ASN A 51 60.97 -13.26 -14.39
CA ASN A 51 60.06 -14.00 -15.28
C ASN A 51 60.01 -15.53 -15.05
N PRO A 52 59.60 -15.98 -13.84
CA PRO A 52 59.48 -17.39 -13.49
C PRO A 52 58.35 -18.09 -14.25
N SER A 53 58.29 -19.42 -14.13
CA SER A 53 57.18 -20.22 -14.68
C SER A 53 55.84 -19.79 -14.06
N GLU A 54 54.73 -20.08 -14.74
CA GLU A 54 53.40 -19.75 -14.18
C GLU A 54 53.11 -20.49 -12.87
N ASP A 55 53.57 -21.73 -12.72
CA ASP A 55 53.36 -22.50 -11.49
C ASP A 55 54.11 -21.87 -10.31
N GLU A 56 55.36 -21.47 -10.52
CA GLU A 56 56.13 -20.72 -9.52
C GLU A 56 55.48 -19.36 -9.21
N ARG A 57 54.89 -18.67 -10.21
CA ARG A 57 54.11 -17.45 -9.95
C ARG A 57 52.89 -17.72 -9.06
N ARG A 58 52.17 -18.83 -9.26
CA ARG A 58 51.04 -19.23 -8.42
C ARG A 58 51.49 -19.55 -7.00
N GLU A 59 52.61 -20.24 -6.84
CA GLU A 59 53.23 -20.50 -5.53
C GLU A 59 53.62 -19.21 -4.81
N ILE A 60 54.26 -18.26 -5.52
CA ILE A 60 54.60 -16.95 -4.97
C ILE A 60 53.34 -16.19 -4.55
N LEU A 61 52.28 -16.18 -5.37
CA LEU A 61 51.03 -15.51 -5.02
C LEU A 61 50.42 -16.11 -3.74
N ALA A 62 50.35 -17.45 -3.65
CA ALA A 62 49.85 -18.15 -2.47
C ALA A 62 50.68 -17.84 -1.22
N GLU A 63 52.01 -17.78 -1.37
CA GLU A 63 52.91 -17.42 -0.27
C GLU A 63 52.70 -15.97 0.20
N VAL A 64 52.52 -15.02 -0.73
CA VAL A 64 52.25 -13.62 -0.37
C VAL A 64 50.88 -13.47 0.30
N GLN A 65 49.86 -14.22 -0.14
CA GLN A 65 48.57 -14.29 0.55
C GLN A 65 48.73 -14.81 1.98
N ARG A 66 49.47 -15.91 2.16
CA ARG A 66 49.79 -16.46 3.49
C ARG A 66 50.51 -15.45 4.38
N LEU A 67 51.50 -14.74 3.86
CA LEU A 67 52.24 -13.71 4.61
C LEU A 67 51.33 -12.53 5.00
N ARG A 68 50.43 -12.11 4.11
CA ARG A 68 49.47 -11.03 4.39
C ARG A 68 48.50 -11.42 5.53
N GLU A 69 48.06 -12.68 5.56
CA GLU A 69 47.24 -13.20 6.66
C GLU A 69 48.03 -13.33 7.96
N LEU A 70 49.24 -13.88 7.88
CA LEU A 70 50.13 -14.08 9.04
C LEU A 70 50.43 -12.76 9.76
N PHE A 71 50.55 -11.65 9.02
CA PHE A 71 50.78 -10.30 9.54
C PHE A 71 49.54 -9.39 9.40
N ALA A 72 48.34 -9.93 9.63
CA ALA A 72 47.06 -9.21 9.49
C ALA A 72 47.00 -7.86 10.22
N ALA A 73 47.61 -7.77 11.41
CA ALA A 73 47.59 -6.56 12.24
C ALA A 73 48.50 -5.42 11.72
N ASN A 74 49.38 -5.68 10.75
CA ASN A 74 50.32 -4.66 10.27
C ASN A 74 49.81 -3.93 9.02
N HIS A 75 49.51 -2.64 9.17
CA HIS A 75 48.99 -1.81 8.07
C HIS A 75 49.90 -1.72 6.84
N SER A 76 51.23 -1.63 7.02
CA SER A 76 52.15 -1.58 5.88
C SER A 76 52.13 -2.90 5.11
N VAL A 77 52.03 -4.03 5.81
CA VAL A 77 51.91 -5.34 5.16
C VAL A 77 50.62 -5.41 4.36
N GLN A 78 49.48 -5.04 4.96
CA GLN A 78 48.19 -5.06 4.26
C GLN A 78 48.20 -4.23 2.98
N ARG A 79 48.88 -3.09 2.99
CA ARG A 79 49.03 -2.23 1.83
C ARG A 79 49.95 -2.84 0.76
N TYR A 80 51.23 -3.05 1.07
CA TYR A 80 52.22 -3.44 0.07
C TYR A 80 51.97 -4.83 -0.51
N LEU A 81 51.61 -5.80 0.32
CA LEU A 81 51.28 -7.14 -0.16
C LEU A 81 49.92 -7.13 -0.88
N GLY A 82 48.97 -6.28 -0.46
CA GLY A 82 47.72 -6.08 -1.18
C GLY A 82 47.94 -5.58 -2.62
N ASP A 83 48.74 -4.51 -2.77
CA ASP A 83 49.10 -3.96 -4.09
C ASP A 83 49.78 -5.01 -4.98
N PHE A 84 50.63 -5.87 -4.41
CA PHE A 84 51.24 -6.99 -5.13
C PHE A 84 50.21 -8.05 -5.54
N ILE A 85 49.34 -8.47 -4.62
CA ILE A 85 48.31 -9.49 -4.88
C ILE A 85 47.37 -9.05 -6.00
N ASP A 86 46.95 -7.78 -6.02
CA ASP A 86 46.11 -7.23 -7.08
C ASP A 86 46.79 -7.34 -8.46
N VAL A 87 48.08 -6.99 -8.52
CA VAL A 87 48.89 -7.09 -9.73
C VAL A 87 49.18 -8.53 -10.15
N ALA A 88 49.54 -9.39 -9.19
CA ALA A 88 49.86 -10.78 -9.44
C ALA A 88 48.64 -11.55 -9.94
N SER A 89 47.48 -11.31 -9.34
CA SER A 89 46.20 -11.87 -9.80
C SER A 89 45.89 -11.45 -11.23
N LEU A 90 46.22 -10.21 -11.60
CA LEU A 90 46.05 -9.69 -12.96
C LEU A 90 46.96 -10.40 -13.97
N VAL A 91 48.24 -10.56 -13.63
CA VAL A 91 49.21 -11.25 -14.49
C VAL A 91 48.83 -12.71 -14.72
N LEU A 92 48.29 -13.37 -13.69
CA LEU A 92 47.87 -14.77 -13.74
C LEU A 92 46.47 -14.98 -14.32
N ASN A 93 45.74 -13.92 -14.69
CA ASN A 93 44.33 -13.96 -15.09
C ASN A 93 43.47 -14.77 -14.10
N ALA A 94 43.70 -14.57 -12.79
CA ALA A 94 43.01 -15.31 -11.75
C ALA A 94 41.49 -15.13 -11.87
N ASP A 95 40.74 -16.21 -11.65
CA ASP A 95 39.27 -16.19 -11.76
C ASP A 95 38.61 -15.19 -10.79
N ASP A 96 39.28 -14.88 -9.67
CA ASP A 96 38.84 -13.89 -8.69
C ASP A 96 38.62 -12.49 -9.30
N LEU A 97 39.35 -12.13 -10.36
CA LEU A 97 39.16 -10.85 -11.06
C LEU A 97 37.90 -10.81 -11.94
N LYS A 98 37.30 -11.97 -12.21
CA LYS A 98 36.06 -12.11 -12.99
C LYS A 98 34.82 -12.06 -12.12
N THR A 99 34.96 -11.81 -10.82
CA THR A 99 33.84 -11.71 -9.88
C THR A 99 33.57 -10.25 -9.48
N PRO A 100 32.30 -9.82 -9.38
CA PRO A 100 31.97 -8.48 -8.90
C PRO A 100 32.38 -8.27 -7.44
N VAL A 101 32.92 -7.09 -7.15
CA VAL A 101 33.30 -6.69 -5.78
C VAL A 101 32.36 -5.61 -5.28
N PHE A 102 31.79 -5.78 -4.10
CA PHE A 102 30.76 -4.87 -3.56
C PHE A 102 31.25 -4.01 -2.39
N LYS A 103 32.50 -4.18 -1.95
CA LYS A 103 33.10 -3.42 -0.86
C LYS A 103 34.44 -2.85 -1.30
N SER A 104 34.62 -1.54 -1.12
CA SER A 104 35.90 -0.86 -1.26
C SER A 104 36.25 -0.13 0.03
N TRP A 105 37.49 -0.28 0.49
CA TRP A 105 38.04 0.39 1.67
C TRP A 105 38.74 1.71 1.32
N THR A 106 38.84 2.02 0.02
CA THR A 106 39.50 3.21 -0.50
C THR A 106 38.53 4.05 -1.33
N TRP A 107 38.84 5.34 -1.49
CA TRP A 107 38.07 6.25 -2.33
C TRP A 107 38.23 5.95 -3.83
N GLU A 108 39.29 5.25 -4.21
CA GLU A 108 39.51 4.81 -5.59
C GLU A 108 38.81 3.49 -5.89
N LEU A 109 38.43 3.29 -7.16
CA LEU A 109 37.91 2.00 -7.61
C LEU A 109 39.00 0.90 -7.49
N PRO A 110 38.65 -0.30 -7.01
CA PRO A 110 39.56 -1.45 -6.99
C PRO A 110 40.15 -1.73 -8.37
N LEU A 111 41.43 -2.13 -8.42
CA LEU A 111 42.12 -2.42 -9.69
C LEU A 111 41.40 -3.52 -10.47
N SER A 112 40.97 -4.60 -9.79
CA SER A 112 40.19 -5.69 -10.37
C SER A 112 38.97 -5.19 -11.14
N LEU A 113 38.22 -4.27 -10.54
CA LEU A 113 37.03 -3.68 -11.12
C LEU A 113 37.35 -2.77 -12.32
N LYS A 114 38.41 -1.96 -12.22
CA LYS A 114 38.91 -1.12 -13.34
C LYS A 114 39.30 -1.99 -14.53
N VAL A 115 40.00 -3.10 -14.29
CA VAL A 115 40.45 -4.04 -15.32
C VAL A 115 39.25 -4.69 -16.01
N THR A 116 38.36 -5.30 -15.22
CA THR A 116 37.28 -6.12 -15.78
C THR A 116 36.26 -5.27 -16.51
N LEU A 117 35.79 -4.17 -15.91
CA LEU A 117 34.85 -3.26 -16.58
C LEU A 117 35.50 -2.55 -17.78
N GLY A 118 36.75 -2.09 -17.64
CA GLY A 118 37.49 -1.49 -18.74
C GLY A 118 37.68 -2.44 -19.91
N GLY A 119 37.90 -3.73 -19.63
CA GLY A 119 38.01 -4.80 -20.63
C GLY A 119 36.67 -5.13 -21.28
N MET A 120 35.58 -5.20 -20.52
CA MET A 120 34.22 -5.40 -21.05
C MET A 120 33.86 -4.27 -22.02
N ILE A 121 34.08 -3.01 -21.64
CA ILE A 121 33.78 -1.84 -22.46
C ILE A 121 34.68 -1.80 -23.71
N ALA A 122 35.97 -2.15 -23.60
CA ALA A 122 36.87 -2.25 -24.74
C ALA A 122 36.39 -3.27 -25.78
N ASN A 123 35.77 -4.36 -25.32
CA ASN A 123 35.29 -5.48 -26.13
C ASN A 123 33.79 -5.38 -26.48
N ASP A 124 33.15 -4.24 -26.23
CA ASP A 124 31.73 -4.00 -26.53
C ASP A 124 30.77 -4.97 -25.83
N ILE A 125 31.18 -5.52 -24.69
CA ILE A 125 30.38 -6.40 -23.83
C ILE A 125 29.48 -5.51 -22.95
N PRO A 126 28.14 -5.61 -23.05
CA PRO A 126 27.23 -4.87 -22.18
C PRO A 126 27.41 -5.26 -20.70
N LEU A 127 27.27 -4.29 -19.80
CA LEU A 127 27.33 -4.54 -18.36
C LEU A 127 26.03 -5.21 -17.89
N SER A 128 26.15 -6.23 -17.04
CA SER A 128 25.03 -6.79 -16.28
C SER A 128 24.68 -5.92 -15.07
N ALA A 129 23.55 -6.21 -14.43
CA ALA A 129 23.14 -5.57 -13.19
C ALA A 129 24.21 -5.63 -12.10
N GLU A 130 24.77 -6.82 -11.85
CA GLU A 130 25.77 -7.05 -10.81
C GLU A 130 27.05 -6.24 -11.03
N TRP A 131 27.49 -6.12 -12.29
CA TRP A 131 28.68 -5.33 -12.63
C TRP A 131 28.45 -3.83 -12.45
N LEU A 132 27.27 -3.33 -12.81
CA LEU A 132 26.93 -1.93 -12.56
C LEU A 132 26.79 -1.66 -11.06
N LEU A 133 26.16 -2.57 -10.31
CA LEU A 133 26.00 -2.47 -8.86
C LEU A 133 27.37 -2.50 -8.16
N SER A 134 28.27 -3.39 -8.57
CA SER A 134 29.64 -3.46 -8.08
C SER A 134 30.40 -2.16 -8.34
N TRP A 135 30.30 -1.60 -9.55
CA TRP A 135 30.86 -0.28 -9.87
C TRP A 135 30.31 0.78 -8.91
N PHE A 136 28.99 0.84 -8.77
CA PHE A 136 28.32 1.83 -7.93
C PHE A 136 28.74 1.73 -6.45
N LEU A 137 28.68 0.54 -5.85
CA LEU A 137 29.03 0.33 -4.45
C LEU A 137 30.52 0.57 -4.15
N CYS A 138 31.40 0.38 -5.13
CA CYS A 138 32.82 0.71 -4.99
C CYS A 138 33.16 2.16 -5.33
N HIS A 139 32.24 2.92 -5.95
CA HIS A 139 32.48 4.32 -6.26
C HIS A 139 32.43 5.19 -4.99
N GLY A 140 33.29 6.19 -4.89
CA GLY A 140 33.32 7.03 -3.69
C GLY A 140 32.19 8.07 -3.62
N GLU A 141 31.65 8.50 -4.78
CA GLU A 141 30.52 9.44 -4.81
C GLU A 141 29.14 8.77 -4.58
N LYS A 142 29.09 7.47 -4.28
CA LYS A 142 27.84 6.77 -4.01
C LYS A 142 27.09 7.40 -2.83
N ARG A 143 25.77 7.49 -2.94
CA ARG A 143 24.90 7.96 -1.86
C ARG A 143 23.91 6.85 -1.53
N LEU A 144 24.08 6.25 -0.35
CA LEU A 144 23.17 5.25 0.17
C LEU A 144 22.43 5.84 1.38
N ARG A 145 21.11 5.65 1.39
CA ARG A 145 20.23 5.94 2.53
C ARG A 145 20.11 4.70 3.41
N THR A 146 19.51 4.86 4.59
CA THR A 146 19.28 3.79 5.57
C THR A 146 18.67 2.49 4.99
N PRO A 147 17.68 2.52 4.07
CA PRO A 147 17.13 1.30 3.48
C PRO A 147 18.17 0.38 2.83
N ALA A 148 19.14 0.93 2.10
CA ALA A 148 20.19 0.12 1.46
C ALA A 148 21.16 -0.53 2.45
N HIS A 149 21.28 0.00 3.68
CA HIS A 149 22.12 -0.58 4.72
C HIS A 149 21.37 -1.60 5.58
N ARG A 150 20.11 -1.30 5.93
CA ARG A 150 19.29 -2.17 6.79
C ARG A 150 18.76 -3.39 6.04
N CYS A 151 18.47 -3.22 4.76
CA CYS A 151 17.96 -4.25 3.86
C CYS A 151 18.97 -4.48 2.72
N GLU A 152 20.24 -4.78 3.06
CA GLU A 152 21.34 -4.85 2.08
C GLU A 152 21.07 -5.86 0.96
N ASP A 153 20.63 -7.07 1.31
CA ASP A 153 20.41 -8.14 0.35
C ASP A 153 19.18 -7.86 -0.52
N GLU A 154 18.10 -7.38 0.11
CA GLU A 154 16.87 -6.99 -0.57
C GLU A 154 17.11 -5.79 -1.51
N PHE A 155 17.95 -4.84 -1.11
CA PHE A 155 18.37 -3.70 -1.94
C PHE A 155 19.16 -4.15 -3.17
N LYS A 156 20.15 -5.04 -3.01
CA LYS A 156 20.92 -5.57 -4.15
C LYS A 156 20.00 -6.30 -5.13
N ALA A 157 19.10 -7.13 -4.63
CA ALA A 157 18.14 -7.87 -5.45
C ALA A 157 17.17 -6.93 -6.18
N LEU A 158 16.66 -5.90 -5.51
CA LEU A 158 15.75 -4.92 -6.12
C LEU A 158 16.46 -4.08 -7.17
N PHE A 159 17.69 -3.65 -6.89
CA PHE A 159 18.53 -2.94 -7.85
C PHE A 159 18.70 -3.76 -9.12
N CYS A 160 19.01 -5.06 -9.00
CA CYS A 160 19.17 -5.94 -10.15
C CYS A 160 17.88 -6.11 -10.95
N ASN A 161 16.75 -6.36 -10.28
CA ASN A 161 15.44 -6.45 -10.94
C ASN A 161 15.10 -5.17 -11.72
N LYS A 162 15.29 -4.00 -11.11
CA LYS A 162 15.03 -2.71 -11.75
C LYS A 162 15.98 -2.43 -12.92
N PHE A 163 17.24 -2.80 -12.77
CA PHE A 163 18.21 -2.71 -13.85
C PHE A 163 17.77 -3.57 -15.04
N ASP A 164 17.41 -4.82 -14.82
CA ASP A 164 17.03 -5.75 -15.88
C ASP A 164 15.74 -5.34 -16.60
N GLN A 165 14.80 -4.72 -15.88
CA GLN A 165 13.61 -4.10 -16.48
C GLN A 165 13.98 -2.92 -17.41
N ARG A 166 14.93 -2.07 -17.01
CA ARG A 166 15.34 -0.88 -17.79
C ARG A 166 16.35 -1.23 -18.90
N TYR A 167 17.16 -2.27 -18.72
CA TYR A 167 18.25 -2.70 -19.59
C TYR A 167 18.27 -4.22 -19.80
N PRO A 168 17.23 -4.82 -20.42
CA PRO A 168 17.09 -6.28 -20.55
C PRO A 168 18.19 -6.95 -21.40
N LYS A 169 18.97 -6.17 -22.15
CA LYS A 169 20.13 -6.63 -22.95
C LYS A 169 21.48 -6.18 -22.37
N GLY A 170 21.47 -5.73 -21.11
CA GLY A 170 22.61 -5.10 -20.44
C GLY A 170 22.83 -3.63 -20.85
N LEU A 171 23.65 -2.94 -20.06
CA LEU A 171 23.97 -1.53 -20.26
C LEU A 171 25.20 -1.37 -21.16
N LYS A 172 25.01 -0.72 -22.31
CA LYS A 172 26.14 -0.30 -23.15
C LYS A 172 26.72 1.00 -22.63
N VAL A 173 28.00 0.96 -22.24
CA VAL A 173 28.73 2.13 -21.75
C VAL A 173 29.59 2.73 -22.85
N ALA A 174 29.65 4.06 -22.92
CA ALA A 174 30.50 4.77 -23.86
C ALA A 174 31.99 4.51 -23.58
N LYS A 175 32.77 4.28 -24.62
CA LYS A 175 34.21 4.01 -24.50
C LYS A 175 34.96 5.25 -24.00
N SER A 176 35.76 5.07 -22.96
CA SER A 176 36.73 6.07 -22.53
C SER A 176 37.83 6.22 -23.59
N LYS A 177 38.32 7.44 -23.80
CA LYS A 177 39.48 7.71 -24.66
C LYS A 177 40.81 7.37 -23.98
N LYS A 178 40.80 7.19 -22.65
CA LYS A 178 41.99 6.88 -21.85
C LYS A 178 42.14 5.36 -21.70
N GLN A 179 43.38 4.88 -21.83
CA GLN A 179 43.73 3.51 -21.52
C GLN A 179 44.14 3.40 -20.05
N LEU A 180 43.82 2.27 -19.42
CA LEU A 180 44.22 1.99 -18.05
C LEU A 180 45.73 1.77 -18.02
N LYS A 181 46.44 2.64 -17.28
CA LYS A 181 47.86 2.48 -17.00
C LYS A 181 48.01 1.88 -15.61
N CYS A 182 48.50 0.64 -15.55
CA CYS A 182 48.87 0.02 -14.29
C CYS A 182 50.39 0.13 -14.15
N SER A 183 50.85 0.87 -13.16
CA SER A 183 52.27 0.92 -12.79
C SER A 183 52.42 0.36 -11.38
N TYR A 184 53.34 -0.59 -11.24
CA TYR A 184 53.68 -1.19 -9.96
C TYR A 184 54.99 -0.62 -9.46
N ARG A 185 55.04 -0.19 -8.20
CA ARG A 185 56.27 0.22 -7.53
C ARG A 185 56.62 -0.80 -6.46
N ALA A 186 57.83 -1.35 -6.55
CA ALA A 186 58.34 -2.32 -5.60
C ALA A 186 58.33 -1.75 -4.17
N ALA A 187 57.95 -2.57 -3.19
CA ALA A 187 57.99 -2.22 -1.77
C ALA A 187 59.42 -1.96 -1.29
N SER A 188 60.42 -2.56 -1.96
CA SER A 188 61.84 -2.26 -1.76
C SER A 188 62.27 -0.88 -2.28
N GLY A 189 61.46 -0.27 -3.16
CA GLY A 189 61.80 0.94 -3.91
C GLY A 189 62.83 0.73 -5.03
N GLU A 190 63.29 -0.50 -5.27
CA GLU A 190 64.37 -0.81 -6.22
C GLU A 190 63.93 -0.64 -7.68
N PHE A 191 62.67 -0.97 -7.99
CA PHE A 191 62.15 -0.90 -9.36
C PHE A 191 60.70 -0.41 -9.41
N SER A 192 60.32 0.05 -10.60
CA SER A 192 58.94 0.27 -10.99
C SER A 192 58.71 -0.43 -12.32
N LYS A 193 57.55 -1.05 -12.50
CA LYS A 193 57.18 -1.78 -13.71
C LYS A 193 55.82 -1.33 -14.21
N ASP A 194 55.77 -0.90 -15.47
CA ASP A 194 54.52 -0.69 -16.17
C ASP A 194 53.98 -2.05 -16.65
N LEU A 195 52.72 -2.30 -16.34
CA LEU A 195 52.02 -3.54 -16.67
C LEU A 195 50.99 -3.23 -17.75
N PRO A 196 51.22 -3.66 -19.01
CA PRO A 196 50.24 -3.49 -20.07
C PRO A 196 49.03 -4.38 -19.75
N VAL A 197 47.87 -3.75 -19.56
CA VAL A 197 46.62 -4.47 -19.30
C VAL A 197 45.85 -4.62 -20.60
N THR A 198 45.65 -5.86 -21.03
CA THR A 198 44.86 -6.18 -22.22
C THR A 198 43.77 -7.17 -21.88
N ALA A 199 42.61 -7.04 -22.55
CA ALA A 199 41.50 -7.98 -22.47
C ALA A 199 41.14 -8.39 -23.90
N ASN A 200 41.22 -9.68 -24.21
CA ASN A 200 41.00 -10.24 -25.56
C ASN A 200 41.83 -9.54 -26.66
N GLY A 201 43.11 -9.24 -26.37
CA GLY A 201 44.02 -8.58 -27.31
C GLY A 201 43.76 -7.08 -27.51
N ARG A 202 42.81 -6.47 -26.78
CA ARG A 202 42.57 -5.02 -26.79
C ARG A 202 43.10 -4.36 -25.51
N PRO A 203 43.65 -3.13 -25.58
CA PRO A 203 43.98 -2.38 -24.38
C PRO A 203 42.75 -2.13 -23.51
N VAL A 204 42.88 -2.37 -22.21
CA VAL A 204 41.83 -2.05 -21.23
C VAL A 204 41.66 -0.53 -21.12
N LEU A 205 40.40 -0.08 -21.08
CA LEU A 205 40.06 1.34 -20.96
C LEU A 205 40.03 1.79 -19.51
N ASP A 206 40.48 3.01 -19.24
CA ASP A 206 40.37 3.61 -17.91
C ASP A 206 38.95 4.15 -17.70
N ILE A 207 38.23 3.53 -16.77
CA ILE A 207 36.84 3.85 -16.42
C ILE A 207 36.73 4.86 -15.27
N SER A 208 37.84 5.24 -14.63
CA SER A 208 37.82 6.03 -13.38
C SER A 208 37.18 7.41 -13.53
N GLY A 209 37.19 7.97 -14.75
CA GLY A 209 36.57 9.27 -15.07
C GLY A 209 35.16 9.19 -15.64
N LEU A 210 34.54 8.00 -15.74
CA LEU A 210 33.20 7.84 -16.31
C LEU A 210 32.14 8.04 -15.22
N THR A 211 31.44 9.18 -15.27
CA THR A 211 30.39 9.51 -14.29
C THR A 211 29.01 8.98 -14.69
N LYS A 212 28.71 8.93 -16.00
CA LYS A 212 27.37 8.57 -16.50
C LYS A 212 26.87 7.19 -16.00
N PRO A 213 27.67 6.11 -16.02
CA PRO A 213 27.23 4.82 -15.48
C PRO A 213 26.88 4.90 -13.98
N VAL A 214 27.70 5.62 -13.20
CA VAL A 214 27.47 5.82 -11.76
C VAL A 214 26.19 6.62 -11.51
N THR A 215 25.92 7.67 -12.30
CA THR A 215 24.66 8.43 -12.17
C THR A 215 23.43 7.62 -12.51
N LEU A 216 23.52 6.72 -13.51
CA LEU A 216 22.42 5.81 -13.86
C LEU A 216 22.19 4.79 -12.73
N ALA A 217 23.27 4.26 -12.16
CA ALA A 217 23.18 3.37 -11.02
C ALA A 217 22.58 4.08 -9.80
N GLN A 218 22.98 5.32 -9.51
CA GLN A 218 22.41 6.10 -8.40
C GLN A 218 20.89 6.27 -8.56
N ALA A 219 20.40 6.56 -9.77
CA ALA A 219 18.96 6.68 -10.01
C ALA A 219 18.21 5.36 -9.73
N ILE A 220 18.75 4.22 -10.17
CA ILE A 220 18.17 2.89 -9.87
C ILE A 220 18.22 2.61 -8.36
N ALA A 221 19.32 2.97 -7.70
CA ALA A 221 19.47 2.81 -6.26
C ALA A 221 18.47 3.67 -5.47
N ASP A 222 18.22 4.91 -5.91
CA ASP A 222 17.27 5.81 -5.27
C ASP A 222 15.84 5.26 -5.35
N GLU A 223 15.43 4.76 -6.52
CA GLU A 223 14.15 4.07 -6.72
C GLU A 223 14.04 2.81 -5.84
N ALA A 224 15.09 1.99 -5.78
CA ALA A 224 15.11 0.79 -4.94
C ALA A 224 15.02 1.13 -3.44
N MET A 225 15.72 2.17 -2.99
CA MET A 225 15.67 2.60 -1.59
C MET A 225 14.30 3.16 -1.22
N GLU A 226 13.61 3.83 -2.14
CA GLU A 226 12.27 4.37 -1.92
C GLU A 226 11.24 3.27 -1.72
N GLU A 227 11.27 2.24 -2.57
CA GLU A 227 10.37 1.08 -2.43
C GLU A 227 10.64 0.24 -1.17
N LEU A 228 11.89 0.23 -0.70
CA LEU A 228 12.28 -0.45 0.55
C LEU A 228 12.10 0.42 1.80
N ASP A 229 11.69 1.68 1.67
CA ASP A 229 11.66 2.62 2.81
C ASP A 229 10.68 2.19 3.90
N LYS A 230 9.49 1.69 3.52
CA LYS A 230 8.50 1.17 4.48
C LYS A 230 9.04 -0.02 5.27
N LEU A 231 9.63 -1.00 4.59
CA LEU A 231 10.28 -2.15 5.22
C LEU A 231 11.42 -1.71 6.13
N SER A 232 12.28 -0.81 5.65
CA SER A 232 13.40 -0.29 6.43
C SER A 232 12.93 0.39 7.72
N ARG A 233 11.90 1.23 7.67
CA ARG A 233 11.32 1.88 8.86
C ARG A 233 10.74 0.86 9.84
N PHE A 234 10.05 -0.16 9.33
CA PHE A 234 9.50 -1.24 10.15
C PHE A 234 10.60 -2.00 10.89
N LEU A 235 11.64 -2.45 10.18
CA LEU A 235 12.79 -3.15 10.77
C LEU A 235 13.63 -2.28 11.69
N GLY A 236 13.60 -0.95 11.48
CA GLY A 236 14.23 0.00 12.39
C GLY A 236 13.56 0.09 13.76
N ARG A 237 12.24 -0.16 13.82
CA ARG A 237 11.45 -0.18 15.06
C ARG A 237 11.35 -1.58 15.68
N ASN A 238 11.33 -2.62 14.84
CA ASN A 238 11.14 -4.01 15.24
C ASN A 238 12.20 -4.94 14.58
N PRO A 239 13.48 -4.88 15.00
CA PRO A 239 14.55 -5.66 14.37
C PRO A 239 14.32 -7.19 14.43
N GLU A 240 13.76 -7.68 15.52
CA GLU A 240 13.43 -9.09 15.75
C GLU A 240 12.33 -9.62 14.83
N ARG A 241 11.52 -8.73 14.23
CA ARG A 241 10.40 -9.10 13.35
C ARG A 241 10.79 -9.19 11.88
N LYS A 242 12.09 -9.28 11.53
CA LYS A 242 12.53 -9.42 10.12
C LYS A 242 11.92 -10.64 9.41
N GLY A 243 11.75 -11.75 10.11
CA GLY A 243 11.13 -12.97 9.57
C GLY A 243 9.60 -12.97 9.59
N SER A 244 8.96 -11.90 10.06
CA SER A 244 7.51 -11.84 10.17
C SER A 244 6.81 -11.70 8.82
N PHE A 245 5.55 -12.15 8.74
CA PHE A 245 4.71 -11.89 7.57
C PHE A 245 4.56 -10.38 7.29
N GLU A 246 4.42 -9.53 8.31
CA GLU A 246 4.34 -8.07 8.14
C GLU A 246 5.59 -7.50 7.43
N ALA A 247 6.79 -7.92 7.85
CA ALA A 247 8.02 -7.55 7.17
C ALA A 247 8.03 -8.05 5.72
N HIS A 248 7.59 -9.29 5.49
CA HIS A 248 7.53 -9.87 4.15
C HIS A 248 6.52 -9.15 3.24
N ALA A 249 5.35 -8.74 3.77
CA ALA A 249 4.33 -8.02 3.02
C ALA A 249 4.78 -6.61 2.60
N LEU A 250 5.72 -6.01 3.33
CA LEU A 250 6.35 -4.74 2.97
C LEU A 250 7.46 -4.88 1.92
N LEU A 251 7.86 -6.10 1.54
CA LEU A 251 8.78 -6.31 0.41
C LEU A 251 8.07 -6.09 -0.93
N PRO A 252 8.75 -5.49 -1.92
CA PRO A 252 8.29 -5.49 -3.30
C PRO A 252 8.00 -6.92 -3.78
N THR A 253 6.85 -7.10 -4.45
CA THR A 253 6.36 -8.43 -4.87
C THR A 253 7.33 -9.16 -5.80
N CYS A 254 8.13 -8.44 -6.59
CA CYS A 254 9.17 -9.03 -7.44
C CYS A 254 10.30 -9.72 -6.67
N LEU A 255 10.43 -9.48 -5.36
CA LEU A 255 11.43 -10.11 -4.49
C LEU A 255 10.90 -11.30 -3.71
N TRP A 256 9.59 -11.54 -3.73
CA TRP A 256 8.96 -12.50 -2.84
C TRP A 256 9.43 -13.94 -3.01
N ASP A 257 9.81 -14.32 -4.24
CA ASP A 257 10.34 -15.66 -4.52
C ASP A 257 11.84 -15.78 -4.18
N GLN A 258 12.57 -14.65 -4.18
CA GLN A 258 14.00 -14.62 -3.83
C GLN A 258 14.20 -14.64 -2.30
N PHE A 259 13.22 -14.15 -1.54
CA PHE A 259 13.25 -14.10 -0.08
C PHE A 259 12.05 -14.86 0.51
N PRO A 260 11.97 -16.20 0.40
CA PRO A 260 10.80 -16.95 0.86
C PRO A 260 10.57 -16.80 2.37
N SER A 261 9.29 -16.79 2.77
CA SER A 261 8.85 -16.73 4.17
C SER A 261 7.88 -17.87 4.47
N GLU A 262 8.19 -18.69 5.47
CA GLU A 262 7.31 -19.77 5.94
C GLU A 262 5.97 -19.22 6.43
N GLN A 263 5.99 -18.13 7.21
CA GLN A 263 4.77 -17.48 7.70
C GLN A 263 3.86 -16.99 6.58
N ARG A 264 4.43 -16.48 5.47
CA ARG A 264 3.67 -16.13 4.28
C ARG A 264 2.99 -17.37 3.69
N GLN A 265 3.72 -18.48 3.53
CA GLN A 265 3.17 -19.69 2.95
C GLN A 265 2.08 -20.29 3.84
N ASP A 266 2.28 -20.28 5.15
CA ASP A 266 1.29 -20.72 6.14
C ASP A 266 0.03 -19.86 6.09
N LEU A 267 0.17 -18.54 5.99
CA LEU A 267 -0.95 -17.63 5.82
C LEU A 267 -1.70 -17.90 4.51
N ILE A 268 -0.99 -18.05 3.38
CA ILE A 268 -1.61 -18.38 2.09
C ILE A 268 -2.40 -19.69 2.19
N ASN A 269 -1.81 -20.73 2.79
CA ASN A 269 -2.46 -22.03 2.95
C ASN A 269 -3.69 -21.93 3.85
N TRP A 270 -3.59 -21.22 4.97
CA TRP A 270 -4.70 -21.00 5.88
C TRP A 270 -5.84 -20.23 5.21
N VAL A 271 -5.55 -19.13 4.50
CA VAL A 271 -6.59 -18.36 3.77
C VAL A 271 -7.28 -19.24 2.72
N LYS A 272 -6.54 -20.08 1.99
CA LYS A 272 -7.13 -21.03 1.03
C LYS A 272 -8.08 -22.03 1.70
N ILE A 273 -7.68 -22.61 2.83
CA ILE A 273 -8.54 -23.52 3.61
C ILE A 273 -9.82 -22.79 4.07
N CYS A 274 -9.70 -21.54 4.52
CA CYS A 274 -10.85 -20.73 4.91
C CYS A 274 -11.79 -20.46 3.72
N ILE A 275 -11.25 -20.12 2.55
CA ILE A 275 -12.04 -19.90 1.32
C ILE A 275 -12.77 -21.18 0.90
N GLU A 276 -12.09 -22.34 0.95
CA GLU A 276 -12.71 -23.65 0.68
C GLU A 276 -13.85 -23.98 1.65
N ALA A 277 -13.77 -23.51 2.90
CA ALA A 277 -14.81 -23.64 3.92
C ALA A 277 -15.92 -22.57 3.85
N GLY A 278 -15.92 -21.69 2.83
CA GLY A 278 -16.93 -20.65 2.63
C GLY A 278 -16.50 -19.23 3.01
N GLY A 279 -15.23 -19.02 3.39
CA GLY A 279 -14.59 -17.72 3.53
C GLY A 279 -14.90 -16.93 4.80
N LEU A 280 -15.91 -17.32 5.59
CA LEU A 280 -16.29 -16.65 6.83
C LEU A 280 -15.33 -16.96 7.97
N VAL A 281 -14.62 -15.95 8.45
CA VAL A 281 -13.60 -16.09 9.50
C VAL A 281 -13.76 -14.97 10.55
N PRO A 282 -13.70 -15.26 11.86
CA PRO A 282 -13.68 -14.22 12.89
C PRO A 282 -12.57 -13.19 12.62
N VAL A 283 -12.92 -11.90 12.66
CA VAL A 283 -11.95 -10.83 12.33
C VAL A 283 -10.69 -10.90 13.20
N GLY A 284 -10.83 -11.26 14.48
CA GLY A 284 -9.69 -11.42 15.41
C GLY A 284 -8.72 -12.54 15.01
N GLU A 285 -9.19 -13.61 14.36
CA GLU A 285 -8.31 -14.68 13.88
C GLU A 285 -7.44 -14.19 12.71
N VAL A 286 -8.02 -13.41 11.80
CA VAL A 286 -7.28 -12.78 10.68
C VAL A 286 -6.16 -11.88 11.22
N PHE A 287 -6.48 -11.05 12.23
CA PHE A 287 -5.52 -10.17 12.91
C PHE A 287 -4.39 -10.97 13.58
N GLY A 288 -4.72 -12.02 14.31
CA GLY A 288 -3.72 -12.91 14.94
C GLY A 288 -2.81 -13.62 13.95
N ARG A 289 -3.33 -14.01 12.78
CA ARG A 289 -2.54 -14.68 11.72
C ARG A 289 -1.58 -13.73 11.00
N ILE A 290 -1.95 -12.46 10.86
CA ILE A 290 -1.11 -11.45 10.19
C ILE A 290 -0.02 -10.91 11.13
N GLY A 291 -0.20 -11.05 12.45
CA GLY A 291 0.75 -10.58 13.47
C GLY A 291 0.37 -9.26 14.13
N ASN A 292 -0.81 -8.71 13.81
CA ASN A 292 -1.41 -7.57 14.49
C ASN A 292 -2.38 -8.10 15.55
N GLU A 293 -1.90 -8.46 16.74
CA GLU A 293 -2.83 -8.72 17.85
C GLU A 293 -3.59 -7.42 18.17
N ALA A 294 -4.88 -7.39 17.83
CA ALA A 294 -5.73 -6.24 18.14
C ALA A 294 -5.97 -6.18 19.65
N ALA A 295 -5.17 -5.40 20.36
CA ALA A 295 -5.42 -5.04 21.75
C ALA A 295 -6.56 -3.99 21.81
N GLY A 296 -7.81 -4.45 21.72
CA GLY A 296 -9.02 -3.62 21.80
C GLY A 296 -9.69 -3.31 20.46
N LYS A 297 -10.33 -2.14 20.37
CA LYS A 297 -11.24 -1.78 19.28
C LYS A 297 -10.54 -1.68 17.93
N ILE A 298 -11.02 -2.46 16.95
CA ILE A 298 -10.51 -2.47 15.57
C ILE A 298 -10.74 -1.10 14.95
N THR A 299 -9.65 -0.41 14.64
CA THR A 299 -9.67 0.89 13.95
C THR A 299 -9.79 0.71 12.43
N LYS A 300 -10.31 1.73 11.74
CA LYS A 300 -10.37 1.74 10.26
C LYS A 300 -8.98 1.51 9.65
N ARG A 301 -7.95 2.16 10.19
CA ARG A 301 -6.55 2.03 9.74
C ARG A 301 -6.04 0.59 9.85
N GLN A 302 -6.22 -0.04 10.99
CA GLN A 302 -5.76 -1.42 11.22
C GLN A 302 -6.42 -2.41 10.23
N LEU A 303 -7.72 -2.27 9.97
CA LEU A 303 -8.39 -3.14 9.01
C LEU A 303 -7.93 -2.87 7.58
N THR A 304 -7.63 -1.61 7.24
CA THR A 304 -7.07 -1.24 5.92
C THR A 304 -5.69 -1.86 5.73
N ASP A 305 -4.83 -1.80 6.75
CA ASP A 305 -3.49 -2.40 6.72
C ASP A 305 -3.58 -3.92 6.53
N VAL A 306 -4.54 -4.58 7.18
CA VAL A 306 -4.84 -6.01 6.99
C VAL A 306 -5.34 -6.31 5.57
N ALA A 307 -6.27 -5.50 5.04
CA ALA A 307 -6.78 -5.66 3.68
C ALA A 307 -5.67 -5.49 2.63
N ASP A 308 -4.74 -4.56 2.83
CA ASP A 308 -3.58 -4.36 1.96
C ASP A 308 -2.60 -5.53 2.03
N ALA A 309 -2.33 -6.03 3.24
CA ALA A 309 -1.46 -7.18 3.42
C ALA A 309 -2.03 -8.43 2.74
N LEU A 310 -3.33 -8.71 2.90
CA LEU A 310 -4.02 -9.78 2.18
C LEU A 310 -4.05 -9.54 0.67
N GLY A 311 -4.28 -8.29 0.26
CA GLY A 311 -4.27 -7.86 -1.14
C GLY A 311 -2.97 -8.17 -1.86
N SER A 312 -1.84 -7.89 -1.20
CA SER A 312 -0.51 -8.21 -1.73
C SER A 312 -0.34 -9.72 -2.00
N LEU A 313 -1.05 -10.58 -1.25
CA LEU A 313 -1.05 -12.03 -1.41
C LEU A 313 -2.06 -12.55 -2.42
N GLY A 314 -2.87 -11.69 -3.04
CA GLY A 314 -3.96 -12.10 -3.93
C GLY A 314 -5.20 -12.55 -3.18
N PHE A 315 -5.44 -12.02 -1.97
CA PHE A 315 -6.67 -12.25 -1.22
C PHE A 315 -7.38 -10.94 -0.87
N GLY A 316 -8.71 -11.00 -0.83
CA GLY A 316 -9.56 -9.88 -0.45
C GLY A 316 -10.25 -10.10 0.88
N LEU A 317 -10.69 -9.01 1.49
CA LEU A 317 -11.43 -9.01 2.74
C LEU A 317 -12.73 -8.20 2.58
N ALA A 318 -13.86 -8.76 3.00
CA ALA A 318 -15.14 -8.07 3.05
C ALA A 318 -15.73 -8.09 4.48
N PRO A 319 -16.23 -6.96 4.99
CA PRO A 319 -16.31 -5.65 4.34
C PRO A 319 -14.94 -4.96 4.33
N ASP A 320 -14.53 -4.45 3.17
CA ASP A 320 -13.33 -3.63 3.07
C ASP A 320 -13.61 -2.25 3.71
N PRO A 321 -12.74 -1.73 4.60
CA PRO A 321 -12.95 -0.45 5.30
C PRO A 321 -13.08 0.77 4.39
N ARG A 322 -12.63 0.68 3.13
CA ARG A 322 -12.69 1.76 2.13
C ARG A 322 -14.05 1.87 1.47
N TYR A 323 -14.71 0.73 1.26
CA TYR A 323 -15.90 0.64 0.41
C TYR A 323 -17.10 -0.04 1.09
N GLY A 324 -16.90 -0.64 2.27
CA GLY A 324 -17.93 -1.32 3.04
C GLY A 324 -18.93 -0.35 3.65
N LEU A 325 -20.18 -0.80 3.77
CA LEU A 325 -21.25 0.01 4.37
C LEU A 325 -20.98 0.29 5.86
N ARG A 326 -20.40 -0.68 6.56
CA ARG A 326 -20.00 -0.61 7.98
C ARG A 326 -18.75 -1.46 8.25
N MET A 327 -18.07 -1.14 9.33
CA MET A 327 -16.97 -1.95 9.87
C MET A 327 -17.50 -3.18 10.62
N PRO A 328 -16.76 -4.31 10.64
CA PRO A 328 -17.07 -5.44 11.51
C PRO A 328 -16.80 -5.06 12.97
N LYS A 329 -17.65 -5.51 13.90
CA LYS A 329 -17.44 -5.35 15.35
C LYS A 329 -16.47 -6.41 15.88
N GLU A 330 -15.97 -6.19 17.09
CA GLU A 330 -15.22 -7.22 17.83
C GLU A 330 -16.07 -8.50 17.95
N GLY A 331 -15.57 -9.61 17.42
CA GLY A 331 -16.24 -10.91 17.40
C GLY A 331 -17.09 -11.20 16.16
N GLU A 332 -17.33 -10.22 15.29
CA GLU A 332 -18.01 -10.47 14.00
C GLU A 332 -17.03 -11.08 12.99
N PRO A 333 -17.52 -11.93 12.06
CA PRO A 333 -16.69 -12.47 10.99
C PRO A 333 -16.40 -11.42 9.91
N VAL A 334 -15.40 -11.71 9.09
CA VAL A 334 -15.16 -11.13 7.78
C VAL A 334 -15.19 -12.26 6.74
N VAL A 335 -15.39 -11.91 5.47
CA VAL A 335 -15.32 -12.86 4.36
C VAL A 335 -13.98 -12.69 3.65
N LEU A 336 -13.20 -13.77 3.61
CA LEU A 336 -11.99 -13.90 2.80
C LEU A 336 -12.34 -14.49 1.43
N PHE A 337 -11.70 -13.99 0.37
CA PHE A 337 -11.95 -14.45 -0.99
C PHE A 337 -10.72 -14.23 -1.89
N GLU A 338 -10.70 -14.86 -3.06
CA GLU A 338 -9.61 -14.68 -4.03
C GLU A 338 -9.66 -13.30 -4.71
N TRP A 339 -8.51 -12.62 -4.70
CA TRP A 339 -8.33 -11.29 -5.26
C TRP A 339 -7.31 -11.28 -6.39
N ILE A 340 -7.64 -10.60 -7.48
CA ILE A 340 -6.77 -10.47 -8.65
C ILE A 340 -6.70 -8.99 -9.01
N GLY A 341 -5.69 -8.29 -8.50
CA GLY A 341 -5.45 -6.87 -8.80
C GLY A 341 -4.74 -6.12 -7.66
N SER A 342 -4.31 -4.89 -7.93
CA SER A 342 -3.89 -3.97 -6.87
C SER A 342 -5.11 -3.26 -6.29
N TRP A 343 -5.12 -3.03 -4.98
CA TRP A 343 -6.06 -2.12 -4.35
C TRP A 343 -5.68 -0.68 -4.74
N ASP A 344 -6.27 -0.18 -5.83
CA ASP A 344 -6.09 1.22 -6.20
C ASP A 344 -7.06 2.10 -5.41
N ALA A 345 -6.55 3.19 -4.83
CA ALA A 345 -7.22 3.92 -3.74
C ALA A 345 -8.43 4.76 -4.20
N GLU A 346 -8.73 4.86 -5.51
CA GLU A 346 -9.75 5.78 -6.04
C GLU A 346 -10.98 5.16 -6.73
N SER A 347 -11.12 3.84 -6.88
CA SER A 347 -11.92 3.31 -8.01
C SER A 347 -13.29 2.65 -7.74
N ALA A 348 -13.87 2.65 -6.53
CA ALA A 348 -15.19 2.02 -6.36
C ALA A 348 -16.28 2.82 -7.09
N SER A 349 -16.78 2.25 -8.20
CA SER A 349 -17.73 2.88 -9.09
C SER A 349 -19.05 3.23 -8.40
N THR A 350 -19.76 4.21 -8.91
CA THR A 350 -21.12 4.52 -8.47
C THR A 350 -22.06 3.32 -8.65
N ALA A 351 -21.85 2.52 -9.71
CA ALA A 351 -22.59 1.30 -9.95
C ALA A 351 -22.38 0.25 -8.84
N TYR A 352 -21.13 0.03 -8.42
CA TYR A 352 -20.81 -0.82 -7.27
C TYR A 352 -21.48 -0.34 -5.99
N ARG A 353 -21.38 0.96 -5.67
CA ARG A 353 -21.96 1.52 -4.44
C ARG A 353 -23.48 1.35 -4.41
N ASN A 354 -24.16 1.60 -5.53
CA ASN A 354 -25.60 1.42 -5.64
C ASN A 354 -25.99 -0.06 -5.47
N ALA A 355 -25.28 -0.96 -6.14
CA ALA A 355 -25.53 -2.40 -6.02
C ALA A 355 -25.30 -2.90 -4.59
N LEU A 356 -24.29 -2.41 -3.89
CA LEU A 356 -24.01 -2.78 -2.50
C LEU A 356 -25.15 -2.35 -1.56
N ILE A 357 -25.73 -1.16 -1.77
CA ILE A 357 -26.91 -0.70 -1.00
C ILE A 357 -28.14 -1.56 -1.34
N GLU A 358 -28.40 -1.84 -2.62
CA GLU A 358 -29.49 -2.74 -3.04
C GLU A 358 -29.39 -4.12 -2.36
N LEU A 359 -28.18 -4.71 -2.36
CA LEU A 359 -27.94 -6.01 -1.73
C LEU A 359 -28.11 -5.96 -0.21
N ALA A 360 -27.71 -4.87 0.45
CA ALA A 360 -27.90 -4.71 1.89
C ALA A 360 -29.37 -4.59 2.27
N LEU A 361 -30.19 -3.90 1.48
CA LEU A 361 -31.64 -3.86 1.68
C LEU A 361 -32.27 -5.23 1.42
N GLY A 362 -31.85 -5.91 0.36
CA GLY A 362 -32.31 -7.26 0.05
C GLY A 362 -31.99 -8.27 1.15
N ALA A 363 -30.75 -8.26 1.66
CA ALA A 363 -30.33 -9.09 2.77
C ALA A 363 -31.13 -8.78 4.06
N PHE A 364 -31.40 -7.50 4.33
CA PHE A 364 -32.21 -7.08 5.47
C PHE A 364 -33.66 -7.59 5.38
N ILE A 365 -34.26 -7.56 4.18
CA ILE A 365 -35.63 -8.09 3.96
C ILE A 365 -35.63 -9.60 4.11
N ALA A 366 -34.67 -10.30 3.48
CA ALA A 366 -34.56 -11.76 3.56
C ALA A 366 -34.29 -12.27 4.99
N GLN A 367 -33.73 -11.42 5.86
CA GLN A 367 -33.50 -11.74 7.28
C GLN A 367 -34.66 -11.32 8.18
N ALA A 368 -35.76 -10.78 7.66
CA ALA A 368 -36.84 -10.24 8.48
C ALA A 368 -37.54 -11.29 9.35
N ASP A 369 -37.58 -12.55 8.90
CA ASP A 369 -38.09 -13.72 9.64
C ASP A 369 -37.00 -14.45 10.45
N GLY A 370 -35.76 -13.96 10.40
CA GLY A 370 -34.59 -14.55 11.06
C GLY A 370 -33.97 -15.75 10.35
N GLN A 371 -34.49 -16.18 9.19
CA GLN A 371 -33.93 -17.29 8.41
C GLN A 371 -33.92 -16.98 6.91
N VAL A 372 -32.73 -16.84 6.32
CA VAL A 372 -32.59 -16.68 4.88
C VAL A 372 -32.72 -18.03 4.18
N SER A 373 -33.68 -18.17 3.27
CA SER A 373 -33.83 -19.38 2.47
C SER A 373 -32.79 -19.48 1.36
N GLU A 374 -32.49 -20.70 0.90
CA GLU A 374 -31.57 -20.91 -0.24
C GLU A 374 -32.09 -20.28 -1.54
N SER A 375 -33.42 -20.15 -1.69
CA SER A 375 -34.05 -19.43 -2.81
C SER A 375 -33.79 -17.94 -2.75
N GLU A 376 -33.97 -17.30 -1.58
CA GLU A 376 -33.68 -15.88 -1.35
C GLU A 376 -32.18 -15.58 -1.56
N ARG A 377 -31.30 -16.44 -1.01
CA ARG A 377 -29.85 -16.33 -1.23
C ARG A 377 -29.52 -16.38 -2.72
N ARG A 378 -30.05 -17.35 -3.46
CA ARG A 378 -29.82 -17.49 -4.90
C ARG A 378 -30.37 -16.30 -5.70
N ALA A 379 -31.52 -15.75 -5.31
CA ALA A 379 -32.09 -14.56 -5.92
C ALA A 379 -31.15 -13.34 -5.78
N LEU A 380 -30.62 -13.10 -4.58
CA LEU A 380 -29.67 -12.02 -4.32
C LEU A 380 -28.37 -12.20 -5.11
N PHE A 381 -27.83 -13.42 -5.20
CA PHE A 381 -26.66 -13.71 -6.05
C PHE A 381 -26.92 -13.49 -7.54
N ASN A 382 -28.09 -13.90 -8.04
CA ASN A 382 -28.49 -13.68 -9.44
C ASN A 382 -28.62 -12.19 -9.77
N ARG A 383 -28.93 -11.35 -8.78
CA ARG A 383 -28.99 -9.89 -8.96
C ARG A 383 -27.61 -9.32 -9.26
N ILE A 384 -26.56 -9.80 -8.59
CA ILE A 384 -25.17 -9.36 -8.84
C ILE A 384 -24.80 -9.58 -10.32
N ALA A 385 -25.20 -10.71 -10.90
CA ALA A 385 -24.94 -11.01 -12.31
C ALA A 385 -25.67 -10.09 -13.31
N ARG A 386 -26.67 -9.32 -12.87
CA ARG A 386 -27.44 -8.37 -13.69
C ARG A 386 -26.93 -6.93 -13.56
N VAL A 387 -26.03 -6.65 -12.63
CA VAL A 387 -25.45 -5.32 -12.45
C VAL A 387 -24.55 -5.01 -13.65
N ARG A 388 -24.78 -3.87 -14.29
CA ARG A 388 -23.99 -3.37 -15.43
C ARG A 388 -22.95 -2.36 -14.93
N ASP A 389 -21.93 -2.11 -15.75
CA ASP A 389 -20.89 -1.10 -15.49
C ASP A 389 -20.08 -1.35 -14.21
N VAL A 390 -19.89 -2.63 -13.88
CA VAL A 390 -19.10 -3.10 -12.73
C VAL A 390 -18.00 -4.01 -13.24
N SER A 391 -16.77 -3.79 -12.77
CA SER A 391 -15.60 -4.61 -13.11
C SER A 391 -15.70 -6.03 -12.53
N GLU A 392 -14.90 -6.96 -13.04
CA GLU A 392 -14.85 -8.32 -12.49
C GLU A 392 -14.46 -8.33 -11.00
N LEU A 393 -13.55 -7.43 -10.62
CA LEU A 393 -13.06 -7.26 -9.26
C LEU A 393 -14.14 -6.71 -8.32
N GLU A 394 -14.89 -5.71 -8.75
CA GLU A 394 -16.05 -5.21 -8.01
C GLU A 394 -17.19 -6.24 -7.94
N CYS A 395 -17.38 -7.07 -8.96
CA CYS A 395 -18.34 -8.18 -8.92
C CYS A 395 -17.96 -9.22 -7.85
N ARG A 396 -16.67 -9.52 -7.69
CA ARG A 396 -16.18 -10.38 -6.57
C ARG A 396 -16.39 -9.71 -5.22
N LEU A 397 -16.14 -8.41 -5.10
CA LEU A 397 -16.44 -7.65 -3.88
C LEU A 397 -17.93 -7.71 -3.52
N LEU A 398 -18.83 -7.53 -4.49
CA LEU A 398 -20.27 -7.58 -4.24
C LEU A 398 -20.70 -8.96 -3.72
N LYS A 399 -20.13 -10.04 -4.27
CA LYS A 399 -20.39 -11.41 -3.79
C LYS A 399 -19.92 -11.60 -2.35
N ALA A 400 -18.68 -11.22 -2.05
CA ALA A 400 -18.11 -11.34 -0.72
C ALA A 400 -18.86 -10.48 0.31
N ASN A 401 -19.26 -9.26 -0.07
CA ASN A 401 -20.09 -8.40 0.79
C ASN A 401 -21.49 -8.98 0.97
N LEU A 402 -22.10 -9.60 -0.03
CA LEU A 402 -23.40 -10.28 0.12
C LEU A 402 -23.28 -11.44 1.11
N ASP A 403 -22.26 -12.30 0.99
CA ASP A 403 -22.02 -13.38 1.95
C ASP A 403 -21.86 -12.84 3.39
N TRP A 404 -21.16 -11.71 3.53
CA TRP A 404 -20.99 -11.06 4.82
C TRP A 404 -22.30 -10.46 5.36
N LEU A 405 -23.09 -9.78 4.52
CA LEU A 405 -24.38 -9.19 4.91
C LEU A 405 -25.39 -10.27 5.32
N LEU A 406 -25.34 -11.44 4.67
CA LEU A 406 -26.17 -12.59 5.02
C LEU A 406 -25.75 -13.25 6.35
N ALA A 407 -24.45 -13.24 6.66
CA ALA A 407 -23.91 -13.78 7.91
C ALA A 407 -24.03 -12.82 9.09
N VAL A 408 -23.98 -11.51 8.85
CA VAL A 408 -23.98 -10.48 9.89
C VAL A 408 -25.09 -9.46 9.64
N PRO A 409 -26.28 -9.64 10.23
CA PRO A 409 -27.45 -8.82 9.98
C PRO A 409 -27.17 -7.33 10.17
N ALA A 410 -27.63 -6.51 9.22
CA ALA A 410 -27.49 -5.06 9.28
C ALA A 410 -28.48 -4.45 10.27
N ASP A 411 -28.03 -3.44 11.03
CA ASP A 411 -28.91 -2.65 11.88
C ASP A 411 -29.64 -1.59 11.04
N ILE A 412 -30.93 -1.41 11.29
CA ILE A 412 -31.79 -0.36 10.71
C ILE A 412 -31.13 1.02 10.85
N ALA A 413 -30.43 1.28 11.95
CA ALA A 413 -29.75 2.56 12.16
C ALA A 413 -28.64 2.81 11.14
N THR A 414 -27.87 1.79 10.77
CA THR A 414 -26.76 1.90 9.81
C THR A 414 -27.27 2.01 8.38
N LEU A 415 -28.35 1.30 8.04
CA LEU A 415 -29.03 1.45 6.75
C LEU A 415 -29.63 2.86 6.61
N ARG A 416 -30.26 3.38 7.67
CA ARG A 416 -30.84 4.73 7.68
C ARG A 416 -29.80 5.82 7.41
N SER A 417 -28.62 5.76 8.04
CA SER A 417 -27.59 6.78 7.81
C SER A 417 -27.10 6.80 6.37
N ARG A 418 -26.99 5.65 5.71
CA ARG A 418 -26.57 5.55 4.29
C ARG A 418 -27.65 5.94 3.30
N LEU A 419 -28.92 5.76 3.67
CA LEU A 419 -30.08 6.11 2.83
C LEU A 419 -30.45 7.60 2.87
N LYS A 420 -29.97 8.37 3.86
CA LYS A 420 -30.25 9.82 3.97
C LYS A 420 -29.62 10.63 2.84
N ASP A 421 -28.45 10.20 2.36
CA ASP A 421 -27.67 10.91 1.33
C ASP A 421 -28.06 10.52 -0.11
N VAL A 422 -29.11 9.70 -0.26
CA VAL A 422 -29.56 9.18 -1.56
C VAL A 422 -30.53 10.15 -2.23
N ALA A 423 -30.21 10.58 -3.46
CA ALA A 423 -31.03 11.49 -4.26
C ALA A 423 -32.43 10.90 -4.56
N SER A 424 -33.42 11.77 -4.81
CA SER A 424 -34.83 11.36 -5.07
C SER A 424 -34.95 10.30 -6.15
N ASP A 425 -34.15 10.40 -7.21
CA ASP A 425 -34.22 9.52 -8.38
C ASP A 425 -33.70 8.11 -8.05
N GLN A 426 -32.72 8.00 -7.15
CA GLN A 426 -32.24 6.72 -6.64
C GLN A 426 -33.23 6.08 -5.66
N LYS A 427 -34.06 6.85 -4.96
CA LYS A 427 -35.12 6.28 -4.10
C LYS A 427 -36.15 5.48 -4.91
N VAL A 428 -36.48 5.94 -6.13
CA VAL A 428 -37.38 5.22 -7.05
C VAL A 428 -36.73 3.95 -7.58
N ALA A 429 -35.43 3.99 -7.89
CA ALA A 429 -34.67 2.82 -8.31
C ALA A 429 -34.57 1.77 -7.20
N LEU A 430 -34.26 2.19 -5.96
CA LEU A 430 -34.20 1.33 -4.78
C LEU A 430 -35.58 0.71 -4.46
N ARG A 431 -36.67 1.50 -4.55
CA ARG A 431 -38.05 1.01 -4.42
C ARG A 431 -38.32 -0.13 -5.40
N SER A 432 -38.02 0.09 -6.68
CA SER A 432 -38.19 -0.92 -7.74
C SER A 432 -37.32 -2.15 -7.52
N ALA A 433 -36.08 -1.97 -7.04
CA ALA A 433 -35.17 -3.06 -6.72
C ALA A 433 -35.68 -3.91 -5.55
N MET A 434 -36.21 -3.29 -4.49
CA MET A 434 -36.77 -4.00 -3.34
C MET A 434 -37.97 -4.87 -3.72
N ILE A 435 -38.90 -4.34 -4.52
CA ILE A 435 -40.04 -5.11 -5.03
C ILE A 435 -39.55 -6.30 -5.86
N ALA A 436 -38.59 -6.07 -6.76
CA ALA A 436 -38.00 -7.14 -7.56
C ALA A 436 -37.27 -8.21 -6.73
N ILE A 437 -36.70 -7.84 -5.56
CA ILE A 437 -36.08 -8.80 -4.63
C ILE A 437 -37.16 -9.61 -3.91
N ALA A 438 -38.24 -8.97 -3.44
CA ALA A 438 -39.35 -9.64 -2.77
C ALA A 438 -40.11 -10.63 -3.69
N HIS A 439 -40.16 -10.38 -5.00
CA HIS A 439 -40.76 -11.31 -5.97
C HIS A 439 -39.83 -12.43 -6.44
N ALA A 440 -38.56 -12.43 -6.04
CA ALA A 440 -37.56 -13.25 -6.71
C ALA A 440 -37.69 -14.76 -6.45
N ASP A 441 -38.34 -15.16 -5.36
CA ASP A 441 -38.65 -16.55 -5.03
C ASP A 441 -40.13 -16.94 -5.26
N GLY A 442 -40.97 -15.95 -5.59
CA GLY A 442 -42.41 -16.11 -5.86
C GLY A 442 -43.29 -16.28 -4.63
N LEU A 443 -42.76 -16.14 -3.40
CA LEU A 443 -43.49 -16.35 -2.14
C LEU A 443 -43.20 -15.21 -1.16
N ILE A 444 -43.97 -14.13 -1.24
CA ILE A 444 -43.84 -12.99 -0.32
C ILE A 444 -44.40 -13.35 1.06
N LYS A 445 -43.55 -13.37 2.08
CA LYS A 445 -43.94 -13.59 3.49
C LYS A 445 -44.41 -12.29 4.15
N THR A 446 -45.25 -12.40 5.19
CA THR A 446 -45.76 -11.25 5.95
C THR A 446 -44.65 -10.45 6.63
N GLU A 447 -43.60 -11.12 7.09
CA GLU A 447 -42.44 -10.55 7.76
C GLU A 447 -41.59 -9.73 6.79
N GLU A 448 -41.48 -10.16 5.54
CA GLU A 448 -40.78 -9.45 4.46
C GLU A 448 -41.53 -8.17 4.08
N VAL A 449 -42.87 -8.21 3.99
CA VAL A 449 -43.70 -7.02 3.79
C VAL A 449 -43.49 -6.02 4.92
N ALA A 450 -43.44 -6.48 6.17
CA ALA A 450 -43.13 -5.61 7.31
C ALA A 450 -41.70 -5.04 7.24
N GLY A 451 -40.73 -5.79 6.70
CA GLY A 451 -39.38 -5.32 6.40
C GLY A 451 -39.37 -4.21 5.35
N ILE A 452 -40.12 -4.38 4.26
CA ILE A 452 -40.28 -3.39 3.17
C ILE A 452 -40.94 -2.12 3.71
N GLU A 453 -42.01 -2.24 4.49
CA GLU A 453 -42.67 -1.10 5.12
C GLU A 453 -41.71 -0.28 6.01
N LYS A 454 -40.85 -0.96 6.79
CA LYS A 454 -39.83 -0.28 7.61
C LYS A 454 -38.87 0.52 6.75
N ILE A 455 -38.41 -0.03 5.62
CA ILE A 455 -37.51 0.68 4.71
C ILE A 455 -38.23 1.84 4.01
N TYR A 456 -39.50 1.69 3.61
CA TYR A 456 -40.29 2.78 3.00
C TYR A 456 -40.39 3.98 3.95
N ARG A 457 -40.66 3.74 5.25
CA ARG A 457 -40.64 4.81 6.27
C ARG A 457 -39.29 5.51 6.36
N ILE A 458 -38.19 4.77 6.23
CA ILE A 458 -36.82 5.32 6.27
C ILE A 458 -36.53 6.18 5.03
N LEU A 459 -37.01 5.76 3.86
CA LEU A 459 -36.83 6.49 2.61
C LEU A 459 -37.74 7.73 2.49
N GLY A 460 -38.73 7.87 3.37
CA GLY A 460 -39.77 8.90 3.32
C GLY A 460 -40.88 8.59 2.33
N LEU A 461 -41.05 7.31 1.98
CA LEU A 461 -42.12 6.81 1.11
C LEU A 461 -43.34 6.41 1.95
N ASP A 462 -44.54 6.53 1.39
CA ASP A 462 -45.78 6.11 2.05
C ASP A 462 -45.85 4.57 2.13
N PRO A 463 -45.84 3.96 3.34
CA PRO A 463 -45.95 2.52 3.53
C PRO A 463 -47.24 1.92 2.97
N SER A 464 -48.30 2.72 2.82
CA SER A 464 -49.57 2.25 2.25
C SER A 464 -49.43 1.75 0.79
N THR A 465 -48.39 2.22 0.10
CA THR A 465 -48.13 1.88 -1.30
C THR A 465 -47.38 0.55 -1.49
N VAL A 466 -46.90 -0.08 -0.41
CA VAL A 466 -46.17 -1.36 -0.47
C VAL A 466 -47.02 -2.46 -1.09
N TYR A 467 -48.29 -2.58 -0.68
CA TYR A 467 -49.20 -3.59 -1.24
C TYR A 467 -49.51 -3.35 -2.72
N SER A 468 -49.75 -2.10 -3.12
CA SER A 468 -49.98 -1.78 -4.54
C SER A 468 -48.74 -2.04 -5.39
N ASP A 469 -47.56 -1.82 -4.84
CA ASP A 469 -46.29 -2.04 -5.52
C ASP A 469 -45.95 -3.52 -5.72
N LEU A 470 -46.17 -4.33 -4.68
CA LEU A 470 -46.02 -5.79 -4.75
C LEU A 470 -47.03 -6.38 -5.76
N HIS A 471 -48.26 -5.88 -5.78
CA HIS A 471 -49.24 -6.35 -6.75
C HIS A 471 -49.08 -5.76 -8.15
N ALA A 472 -48.35 -4.66 -8.34
CA ALA A 472 -48.02 -4.15 -9.66
C ALA A 472 -46.93 -4.97 -10.38
N GLY A 473 -46.16 -5.76 -9.62
CA GLY A 473 -45.18 -6.72 -10.15
C GLY A 473 -45.81 -8.04 -10.63
N GLU A 474 -47.00 -8.36 -10.12
CA GLU A 474 -47.84 -9.44 -10.64
C GLU A 474 -48.88 -8.91 -11.62
N VAL A 475 -49.27 -9.73 -12.60
CA VAL A 475 -50.41 -9.57 -13.52
C VAL A 475 -50.13 -8.83 -14.84
N SER A 476 -49.78 -9.63 -15.86
CA SER A 476 -50.51 -9.54 -17.13
C SER A 476 -51.95 -9.95 -16.83
N ASP A 477 -52.92 -9.08 -17.13
CA ASP A 477 -54.37 -9.26 -16.88
C ASP A 477 -54.99 -10.29 -17.85
N ALA A 478 -54.32 -11.43 -18.00
CA ALA A 478 -54.69 -12.51 -18.89
C ALA A 478 -54.90 -13.79 -18.07
N PRO A 479 -56.04 -14.49 -18.23
CA PRO A 479 -56.29 -15.73 -17.50
C PRO A 479 -55.24 -16.79 -17.87
N VAL A 480 -54.66 -17.44 -16.86
CA VAL A 480 -53.69 -18.52 -17.02
C VAL A 480 -54.36 -19.68 -17.76
N ARG A 481 -53.86 -19.99 -18.96
CA ARG A 481 -54.43 -21.01 -19.86
C ARG A 481 -54.03 -22.42 -19.37
N VAL A 482 -54.92 -23.08 -18.61
CA VAL A 482 -54.65 -24.39 -18.00
C VAL A 482 -54.74 -25.56 -19.00
N LYS A 483 -55.26 -25.35 -20.22
CA LYS A 483 -55.29 -26.38 -21.27
C LYS A 483 -55.40 -25.76 -22.66
N ALA A 484 -54.64 -26.28 -23.63
CA ALA A 484 -54.78 -25.90 -25.04
C ALA A 484 -56.04 -26.58 -25.62
N GLU A 485 -56.82 -25.82 -26.40
CA GLU A 485 -58.04 -26.26 -27.07
C GLU A 485 -57.69 -27.18 -28.24
N GLU A 486 -58.28 -28.39 -28.27
CA GLU A 486 -58.34 -29.22 -29.47
C GLU A 486 -59.68 -28.98 -30.19
N PRO A 487 -59.72 -28.86 -31.52
CA PRO A 487 -60.93 -28.51 -32.24
C PRO A 487 -61.90 -29.69 -32.29
N GLY A 488 -62.95 -29.62 -31.47
CA GLY A 488 -64.13 -30.49 -31.54
C GLY A 488 -65.16 -29.99 -32.56
N ALA A 489 -65.88 -30.92 -33.18
CA ALA A 489 -66.91 -30.73 -34.22
C ALA A 489 -68.03 -29.74 -33.83
N PRO A 490 -68.72 -29.09 -34.79
CA PRO A 490 -69.66 -28.00 -34.53
C PRO A 490 -70.90 -28.52 -33.80
N GLY A 491 -71.07 -28.07 -32.55
CA GLY A 491 -72.29 -28.25 -31.74
C GLY A 491 -73.08 -26.95 -31.61
N GLU A 492 -74.36 -27.09 -31.22
CA GLU A 492 -75.43 -26.11 -31.34
C GLU A 492 -75.21 -24.72 -30.69
N ALA A 493 -75.88 -23.72 -31.27
CA ALA A 493 -75.85 -22.32 -30.85
C ALA A 493 -76.56 -22.10 -29.49
N ILE A 494 -75.82 -21.51 -28.55
CA ILE A 494 -76.33 -21.08 -27.23
C ILE A 494 -77.09 -19.74 -27.42
N PRO A 495 -78.29 -19.55 -26.83
CA PRO A 495 -79.04 -18.29 -26.92
C PRO A 495 -78.35 -17.14 -26.16
N ASP A 496 -78.47 -15.91 -26.68
CA ASP A 496 -77.90 -14.69 -26.08
C ASP A 496 -78.47 -14.40 -24.68
N GLU A 497 -77.58 -14.01 -23.75
CA GLU A 497 -77.92 -13.54 -22.41
C GLU A 497 -78.60 -12.15 -22.44
N PRO A 498 -79.57 -11.89 -21.52
CA PRO A 498 -80.26 -10.61 -21.45
C PRO A 498 -79.35 -9.48 -20.90
N PRO A 499 -79.56 -8.22 -21.31
CA PRO A 499 -78.67 -7.12 -20.96
C PRO A 499 -78.76 -6.75 -19.48
N THR A 500 -77.61 -6.78 -18.81
CA THR A 500 -77.38 -6.33 -17.44
C THR A 500 -77.70 -4.84 -17.32
N SER A 501 -78.54 -4.50 -16.35
CA SER A 501 -78.92 -3.15 -15.98
C SER A 501 -77.69 -2.31 -15.61
N GLN A 502 -77.42 -1.27 -16.40
CA GLN A 502 -76.47 -0.22 -16.03
C GLN A 502 -76.95 0.48 -14.75
N SER A 503 -76.24 0.25 -13.64
CA SER A 503 -76.42 1.00 -12.40
C SER A 503 -76.02 2.46 -12.64
N ARG A 504 -77.00 3.33 -12.91
CA ARG A 504 -76.80 4.78 -12.91
C ARG A 504 -76.51 5.25 -11.49
N LEU A 505 -75.33 5.82 -11.29
CA LEU A 505 -74.96 6.54 -10.07
C LEU A 505 -75.89 7.74 -9.87
N ASP A 506 -76.43 7.87 -8.67
CA ASP A 506 -77.35 8.95 -8.31
C ASP A 506 -76.57 10.28 -8.14
N PRO A 507 -76.76 11.28 -9.03
CA PRO A 507 -76.01 12.53 -9.00
C PRO A 507 -76.30 13.36 -7.75
N SER A 508 -77.44 13.14 -7.10
CA SER A 508 -77.80 13.86 -5.87
C SER A 508 -77.00 13.34 -4.66
N ARG A 509 -76.70 12.04 -4.61
CA ARG A 509 -75.77 11.47 -3.61
C ARG A 509 -74.33 11.89 -3.83
N ILE A 510 -73.88 12.02 -5.08
CA ILE A 510 -72.52 12.51 -5.39
C ILE A 510 -72.37 13.97 -4.95
N ALA A 511 -73.37 14.81 -5.18
CA ALA A 511 -73.36 16.20 -4.74
C ALA A 511 -73.37 16.32 -3.20
N ALA A 512 -74.14 15.49 -2.50
CA ALA A 512 -74.16 15.44 -1.05
C ALA A 512 -72.80 15.01 -0.46
N ILE A 513 -72.18 13.95 -1.02
CA ILE A 513 -70.86 13.48 -0.57
C ILE A 513 -69.78 14.55 -0.83
N ARG A 514 -69.78 15.21 -1.99
CA ARG A 514 -68.84 16.31 -2.28
C ARG A 514 -69.01 17.51 -1.34
N SER A 515 -70.25 17.83 -0.99
CA SER A 515 -70.58 18.86 0.00
C SER A 515 -70.05 18.49 1.38
N ASP A 516 -70.22 17.24 1.79
CA ASP A 516 -69.70 16.76 3.08
C ASP A 516 -68.16 16.69 3.10
N THR A 517 -67.51 16.27 2.01
CA THR A 517 -66.04 16.32 1.91
C THR A 517 -65.51 17.76 1.96
N ALA A 518 -66.18 18.71 1.29
CA ALA A 518 -65.79 20.12 1.33
C ALA A 518 -65.95 20.74 2.74
N ARG A 519 -67.00 20.37 3.46
CA ARG A 519 -67.24 20.82 4.83
C ARG A 519 -66.23 20.24 5.81
N VAL A 520 -65.86 18.96 5.66
CA VAL A 520 -64.82 18.31 6.49
C VAL A 520 -63.44 18.90 6.20
N SER A 521 -63.09 19.18 4.94
CA SER A 521 -61.82 19.86 4.59
C SER A 521 -61.75 21.31 5.11
N SER A 522 -62.87 22.03 5.17
CA SER A 522 -62.93 23.39 5.75
C SER A 522 -62.71 23.37 7.26
N VAL A 523 -63.31 22.42 7.97
CA VAL A 523 -63.15 22.26 9.42
C VAL A 523 -61.74 21.78 9.79
N LEU A 524 -61.16 20.86 9.02
CA LEU A 524 -59.75 20.45 9.19
C LEU A 524 -58.78 21.59 8.86
N GLY A 525 -59.06 22.38 7.82
CA GLY A 525 -58.26 23.57 7.48
C GLY A 525 -58.25 24.65 8.57
N GLN A 526 -59.34 24.78 9.34
CA GLN A 526 -59.41 25.69 10.49
C GLN A 526 -58.73 25.15 11.75
N ILE A 527 -58.60 23.82 11.89
CA ILE A 527 -57.89 23.19 13.02
C ILE A 527 -56.37 23.20 12.82
N PHE A 528 -55.90 23.22 11.57
CA PHE A 528 -54.47 23.28 11.20
C PHE A 528 -53.95 24.70 10.88
N GLN A 529 -54.73 25.76 11.16
CA GLN A 529 -54.21 27.13 11.17
C GLN A 529 -53.43 27.37 12.46
N SER A 530 -52.18 26.93 12.49
CA SER A 530 -51.16 27.44 13.39
C SER A 530 -50.92 28.93 13.09
N GLU A 531 -50.95 29.75 14.13
CA GLU A 531 -50.51 31.15 14.07
C GLU A 531 -49.12 31.25 13.44
N PRO A 532 -48.81 32.31 12.66
CA PRO A 532 -47.50 32.45 12.06
C PRO A 532 -46.48 32.74 13.17
N ASP A 533 -45.69 31.74 13.53
CA ASP A 533 -44.40 31.99 14.16
C ASP A 533 -43.54 32.76 13.15
N ALA A 534 -43.15 33.96 13.55
CA ALA A 534 -42.29 34.82 12.77
C ALA A 534 -40.96 34.11 12.51
N GLU A 535 -40.69 33.77 11.24
CA GLU A 535 -39.34 33.50 10.78
C GLU A 535 -38.49 34.76 11.02
N PRO A 536 -37.35 34.69 11.73
CA PRO A 536 -36.41 35.78 11.71
C PRO A 536 -35.79 35.82 10.31
N GLU A 537 -36.00 36.92 9.60
CA GLU A 537 -35.27 37.23 8.37
C GLU A 537 -33.76 37.14 8.64
N LEU A 538 -33.08 36.19 8.01
CA LEU A 538 -31.63 36.13 7.95
C LEU A 538 -31.14 37.30 7.11
N SER A 539 -30.85 38.42 7.79
CA SER A 539 -30.01 39.47 7.21
C SER A 539 -28.67 38.87 6.77
N ALA A 540 -28.46 38.81 5.46
CA ALA A 540 -27.16 38.52 4.86
C ALA A 540 -26.19 39.67 5.18
N SER A 541 -25.63 39.63 6.39
CA SER A 541 -24.42 40.36 6.72
C SER A 541 -23.25 39.51 6.23
N MET A 542 -22.37 40.10 5.44
CA MET A 542 -21.17 39.41 4.95
C MET A 542 -20.28 39.08 6.15
N SER A 543 -20.21 37.80 6.51
CA SER A 543 -19.25 37.33 7.51
C SER A 543 -17.82 37.61 7.05
N PRO A 544 -16.91 38.03 7.95
CA PRO A 544 -15.49 38.23 7.67
C PRO A 544 -14.76 36.92 7.29
N ILE A 545 -15.33 35.78 7.68
CA ILE A 545 -14.86 34.46 7.30
C ILE A 545 -15.90 33.82 6.37
N ALA A 546 -15.48 33.50 5.14
CA ALA A 546 -16.32 32.76 4.21
C ALA A 546 -16.67 31.37 4.78
N GLY A 547 -17.96 31.04 4.83
CA GLY A 547 -18.45 29.74 5.30
C GLY A 547 -18.74 29.65 6.80
N LEU A 548 -18.54 30.73 7.57
CA LEU A 548 -18.82 30.77 9.02
C LEU A 548 -19.84 31.88 9.35
N ASP A 549 -20.82 31.59 10.22
CA ASP A 549 -21.79 32.61 10.67
C ASP A 549 -21.08 33.77 11.41
N THR A 550 -21.67 34.97 11.36
CA THR A 550 -21.10 36.18 11.95
C THR A 550 -20.78 36.06 13.44
N LYS A 551 -21.62 35.35 14.21
CA LYS A 551 -21.39 35.12 15.64
C LYS A 551 -20.28 34.12 15.88
N CYS A 552 -20.19 33.07 15.06
CA CYS A 552 -19.11 32.09 15.14
C CYS A 552 -17.77 32.70 14.72
N ALA A 553 -17.75 33.58 13.72
CA ALA A 553 -16.54 34.30 13.31
C ALA A 553 -16.03 35.27 14.39
N ALA A 554 -16.94 35.93 15.13
CA ALA A 554 -16.59 36.75 16.29
C ALA A 554 -16.01 35.90 17.43
N LEU A 555 -16.59 34.72 17.68
CA LEU A 555 -16.08 33.77 18.67
C LEU A 555 -14.67 33.27 18.31
N VAL A 556 -14.42 32.92 17.04
CA VAL A 556 -13.09 32.47 16.56
C VAL A 556 -12.01 33.52 16.79
N ARG A 557 -12.31 34.83 16.62
CA ARG A 557 -11.34 35.90 16.91
C ARG A 557 -10.87 35.90 18.35
N ASP A 558 -11.76 35.59 19.29
CA ASP A 558 -11.43 35.56 20.70
C ASP A 558 -10.73 34.25 21.09
N VAL A 559 -11.14 33.14 20.48
CA VAL A 559 -10.57 31.80 20.73
C VAL A 559 -9.09 31.75 20.41
N ILE A 560 -8.66 32.31 19.26
CA ILE A 560 -7.25 32.25 18.80
C ILE A 560 -6.28 33.15 19.61
N LEU A 561 -6.76 33.87 20.63
CA LEU A 561 -5.93 34.70 21.50
C LEU A 561 -5.23 33.90 22.60
N GLN A 562 -5.69 32.68 22.87
CA GLN A 562 -5.08 31.76 23.82
C GLN A 562 -4.86 30.42 23.15
N ASP A 563 -3.81 29.73 23.59
CA ASP A 563 -3.42 28.45 23.02
C ASP A 563 -4.26 27.29 23.62
N PHE A 564 -4.94 27.53 24.73
CA PHE A 564 -5.77 26.54 25.43
C PHE A 564 -6.97 27.20 26.12
N TRP A 565 -8.12 26.52 26.12
CA TRP A 565 -9.33 26.89 26.84
C TRP A 565 -9.88 25.71 27.66
N SER A 566 -10.23 25.91 28.93
CA SER A 566 -11.02 24.90 29.65
C SER A 566 -12.47 24.83 29.13
N GLU A 567 -13.18 23.72 29.40
CA GLU A 567 -14.58 23.56 28.99
C GLU A 567 -15.49 24.68 29.53
N ASP A 568 -15.29 25.08 30.79
CA ASP A 568 -16.07 26.13 31.44
C ASP A 568 -15.76 27.52 30.83
N GLU A 569 -14.49 27.82 30.57
CA GLU A 569 -14.08 29.11 29.98
C GLU A 569 -14.57 29.26 28.55
N PHE A 570 -14.51 28.19 27.76
CA PHE A 570 -15.06 28.16 26.41
C PHE A 570 -16.59 28.27 26.43
N ALA A 571 -17.28 27.60 27.36
CA ALA A 571 -18.73 27.72 27.51
C ALA A 571 -19.16 29.15 27.86
N ASP A 572 -18.43 29.81 28.76
CA ASP A 572 -18.65 31.22 29.09
C ASP A 572 -18.35 32.16 27.91
N LEU A 573 -17.35 31.83 27.09
CA LEU A 573 -17.01 32.60 25.89
C LEU A 573 -18.09 32.44 24.81
N ALA A 574 -18.54 31.22 24.52
CA ALA A 574 -19.63 30.95 23.57
C ALA A 574 -20.93 31.65 24.00
N LYS A 575 -21.22 31.65 25.31
CA LYS A 575 -22.38 32.33 25.89
C LYS A 575 -22.31 33.86 25.75
N ARG A 576 -21.12 34.47 25.86
CA ARG A 576 -20.92 35.92 25.59
C ARG A 576 -21.27 36.29 24.16
N HIS A 577 -21.03 35.39 23.21
CA HIS A 577 -21.40 35.54 21.79
C HIS A 577 -22.84 35.07 21.48
N GLY A 578 -23.59 34.64 22.49
CA GLY A 578 -24.98 34.19 22.34
C GLY A 578 -25.14 32.84 21.62
N LEU A 579 -24.11 32.00 21.68
CA LEU A 579 -24.07 30.68 21.06
C LEU A 579 -24.15 29.56 22.11
N MET A 580 -24.67 28.40 21.72
CA MET A 580 -24.59 27.19 22.54
C MET A 580 -23.17 26.60 22.43
N PRO A 581 -22.47 26.26 23.53
CA PRO A 581 -21.07 25.85 23.50
C PRO A 581 -20.78 24.67 22.56
N LEU A 582 -21.52 23.57 22.68
CA LEU A 582 -21.31 22.39 21.84
C LEU A 582 -21.61 22.68 20.35
N GLY A 583 -22.68 23.42 20.06
CA GLY A 583 -23.02 23.79 18.68
C GLY A 583 -22.00 24.75 18.06
N ALA A 584 -21.40 25.63 18.86
CA ALA A 584 -20.34 26.53 18.41
C ALA A 584 -19.04 25.77 18.12
N LEU A 585 -18.66 24.82 19.00
CA LEU A 585 -17.51 23.96 18.82
C LEU A 585 -17.62 23.13 17.53
N GLU A 586 -18.77 22.49 17.31
CA GLU A 586 -19.05 21.70 16.10
C GLU A 586 -18.97 22.57 14.85
N ALA A 587 -19.63 23.73 14.84
CA ALA A 587 -19.64 24.63 13.69
C ALA A 587 -18.24 25.19 13.35
N ILE A 588 -17.43 25.51 14.37
CA ILE A 588 -16.05 26.01 14.19
C ILE A 588 -15.14 24.91 13.67
N ASN A 589 -15.20 23.70 14.24
CA ASN A 589 -14.35 22.61 13.80
C ASN A 589 -14.75 22.07 12.43
N GLU A 590 -16.05 21.98 12.11
CA GLU A 590 -16.53 21.59 10.78
C GLU A 590 -16.04 22.57 9.70
N TRP A 591 -16.11 23.87 9.98
CA TRP A 591 -15.54 24.89 9.10
C TRP A 591 -14.01 24.79 8.98
N SER A 592 -13.31 24.54 10.08
CA SER A 592 -11.85 24.39 10.10
C SER A 592 -11.40 23.18 9.27
N PHE A 593 -12.08 22.04 9.41
CA PHE A 593 -11.83 20.85 8.58
C PHE A 593 -12.09 21.12 7.11
N ALA A 594 -13.16 21.83 6.76
CA ALA A 594 -13.47 22.16 5.37
C ALA A 594 -12.42 23.09 4.72
N THR A 595 -11.70 23.89 5.52
CA THR A 595 -10.78 24.93 5.02
C THR A 595 -9.30 24.55 5.13
N TYR A 596 -8.92 23.88 6.22
CA TYR A 596 -7.54 23.58 6.60
C TYR A 596 -7.26 22.08 6.79
N ASP A 597 -8.26 21.21 6.62
CA ASP A 597 -8.18 19.74 6.81
C ASP A 597 -7.78 19.32 8.24
N GLU A 598 -7.96 20.21 9.22
CA GLU A 598 -7.67 20.00 10.64
C GLU A 598 -8.70 20.75 11.53
N ALA A 599 -8.93 20.28 12.76
CA ALA A 599 -9.75 20.97 13.75
C ALA A 599 -9.02 22.22 14.30
N LEU A 600 -9.75 23.32 14.52
CA LEU A 600 -9.18 24.48 15.20
C LEU A 600 -9.05 24.24 16.70
N LEU A 601 -10.02 23.52 17.29
CA LEU A 601 -10.10 23.20 18.71
C LEU A 601 -10.06 21.68 18.90
N ASP A 602 -8.96 21.15 19.42
CA ASP A 602 -8.82 19.73 19.75
C ASP A 602 -9.27 19.46 21.19
N ALA A 603 -10.12 18.45 21.39
CA ALA A 603 -10.74 18.16 22.67
C ALA A 603 -9.87 17.19 23.50
N HIS A 604 -9.01 17.73 24.37
CA HIS A 604 -8.13 16.95 25.26
C HIS A 604 -8.04 17.58 26.67
N ASP A 605 -8.95 17.20 27.58
CA ASP A 605 -9.08 17.78 28.93
C ASP A 605 -9.26 19.32 28.91
N GLY A 606 -10.08 19.79 27.96
CA GLY A 606 -10.21 21.18 27.53
C GLY A 606 -10.12 21.27 26.01
N TYR A 607 -9.79 22.44 25.48
CA TYR A 607 -9.65 22.72 24.05
C TYR A 607 -8.29 23.33 23.74
N ASP A 608 -7.40 22.55 23.11
CA ASP A 608 -6.15 23.05 22.54
C ASP A 608 -6.41 23.72 21.19
N VAL A 609 -5.88 24.93 21.00
CA VAL A 609 -6.03 25.69 19.75
C VAL A 609 -4.89 25.36 18.80
N SER A 610 -5.19 24.94 17.56
CA SER A 610 -4.16 24.67 16.54
C SER A 610 -3.37 25.95 16.20
N ASP A 611 -2.07 25.94 16.50
CA ASP A 611 -1.15 27.07 16.26
C ASP A 611 -1.09 27.51 14.79
N ASP A 612 -1.05 26.53 13.88
CA ASP A 612 -0.94 26.76 12.43
C ASP A 612 -2.19 27.46 11.88
N ILE A 613 -3.38 27.02 12.33
CA ILE A 613 -4.66 27.63 11.93
C ILE A 613 -4.84 28.99 12.62
N ALA A 614 -4.49 29.11 13.91
CA ALA A 614 -4.55 30.36 14.65
C ALA A 614 -3.66 31.45 14.02
N GLN A 615 -2.46 31.11 13.53
CA GLN A 615 -1.56 32.04 12.86
C GLN A 615 -2.07 32.47 11.48
N ALA A 616 -2.66 31.53 10.72
CA ALA A 616 -3.33 31.83 9.46
C ALA A 616 -4.51 32.80 9.64
N LEU A 617 -5.33 32.57 10.68
CA LEU A 617 -6.47 33.41 11.03
C LEU A 617 -6.06 34.79 11.54
N LYS A 618 -5.02 34.90 12.37
CA LYS A 618 -4.44 36.19 12.78
C LYS A 618 -4.02 37.02 11.57
N THR A 619 -3.35 36.39 10.60
CA THR A 619 -2.95 37.05 9.35
C THR A 619 -4.15 37.48 8.48
N GLN A 620 -5.24 36.72 8.51
CA GLN A 620 -6.48 37.05 7.79
C GLN A 620 -7.22 38.23 8.44
N PHE A 621 -7.34 38.25 9.77
CA PHE A 621 -7.98 39.34 10.49
C PHE A 621 -7.17 40.64 10.47
N GLU A 622 -5.83 40.59 10.43
CA GLU A 622 -4.98 41.78 10.25
C GLU A 622 -5.16 42.44 8.87
N LYS A 623 -5.48 41.66 7.82
CA LYS A 623 -5.74 42.18 6.47
C LYS A 623 -7.09 42.88 6.32
N GLU A 624 -8.04 42.64 7.22
CA GLU A 624 -9.37 43.29 7.20
C GLU A 624 -9.42 44.65 7.90
N VAL A 625 -8.34 45.03 8.63
CA VAL A 625 -8.28 46.28 9.43
C VAL A 625 -7.63 47.45 8.66
N VAL A 626 -7.19 47.24 7.40
CA VAL A 626 -6.57 48.27 6.54
C VAL A 626 -7.52 48.80 5.47
#